data_AF-A0A453LL40-F1
#
_entry.id   AF-A0A453LL40-F1
#
_cell.length_a   1.000
_cell.length_b   1.000
_cell.length_c   1.000
_cell.angle_alpha   90.00
_cell.angle_beta   90.00
_cell.angle_gamma   90.00
#
_symmetry.space_group_name_H-M   'P 1'
#
loop_
_entity.id
_entity.type
_entity.pdbx_description
1 polymer ?
#
loop_
_entity_poly.entity_id
_entity_poly.type
_entity_poly.pdbx_seq_one_letter_code
_entity_poly.pdbx_strand_id
1 'polypeptide(L)'
;MLIAEPSINSAQQREKAAELMFEKYKVPALFLAKNAVLTSFASGRATSLVVDSGGGSTVVSAVHDGYVLQKSVATSPIGGEFLTDCMMKSLESKGVVIRPRYSFKKKEVSPGDYKVVDLDFPNTTDSYRLYHMRAIASD
;
A
#
# COMPACT_ATOMS: atom_id res chain seq x y z
N MET A 1 -21.80 -0.33 8.29
CA MET A 1 -20.53 -0.07 7.59
C MET A 1 -19.95 -1.39 7.12
N LEU A 2 -19.49 -1.45 5.86
CA LEU A 2 -18.74 -2.58 5.30
C LEU A 2 -17.25 -2.26 5.33
N ILE A 3 -16.44 -3.15 5.89
CA ILE A 3 -14.98 -3.02 5.88
C ILE A 3 -14.39 -4.25 5.20
N ALA A 4 -13.52 -4.01 4.23
CA ALA A 4 -12.74 -5.04 3.57
C ALA A 4 -11.50 -5.38 4.42
N GLU A 5 -11.21 -6.66 4.60
CA GLU A 5 -10.05 -7.13 5.38
C GLU A 5 -9.25 -8.23 4.66
N PRO A 6 -7.95 -8.36 4.93
CA PRO A 6 -7.16 -9.47 4.42
C PRO A 6 -7.69 -10.83 4.90
N SER A 7 -7.54 -11.88 4.08
CA SER A 7 -7.95 -13.25 4.42
C SER A 7 -7.22 -13.85 5.64
N ILE A 8 -6.12 -13.23 6.06
CA ILE A 8 -5.21 -13.65 7.14
C ILE A 8 -5.37 -12.84 8.43
N ASN A 9 -6.33 -11.91 8.50
CA ASN A 9 -6.47 -11.01 9.63
C ASN A 9 -6.78 -11.78 10.93
N SER A 10 -6.07 -11.45 12.03
CA SER A 10 -6.23 -12.17 13.29
C SER A 10 -7.52 -11.78 14.01
N ALA A 11 -8.02 -12.65 14.90
CA ALA A 11 -9.20 -12.33 15.72
C ALA A 11 -9.00 -11.05 16.55
N GLN A 12 -7.80 -10.83 17.09
CA GLN A 12 -7.46 -9.65 17.90
C GLN A 12 -7.50 -8.36 17.06
N GLN A 13 -7.00 -8.42 15.82
CA GLN A 13 -7.06 -7.28 14.89
C GLN A 13 -8.51 -6.95 14.51
N ARG A 14 -9.34 -7.99 14.32
CA ARG A 14 -10.78 -7.85 14.02
C ARG A 14 -11.56 -7.25 15.18
N GLU A 15 -11.26 -7.69 16.40
CA GLU A 15 -11.84 -7.15 17.63
C GLU A 15 -11.50 -5.66 17.79
N LYS A 16 -10.22 -5.30 17.66
CA LYS A 16 -9.78 -3.90 17.73
C LYS A 16 -10.43 -3.02 16.66
N ALA A 17 -10.59 -3.54 15.44
CA ALA A 17 -11.31 -2.84 14.39
C ALA A 17 -12.79 -2.63 14.78
N ALA A 18 -13.45 -3.66 15.31
CA ALA A 18 -14.83 -3.57 15.76
C ALA A 18 -15.01 -2.58 16.92
N GLU A 19 -14.15 -2.65 17.94
CA GLU A 19 -14.09 -1.71 19.05
C GLU A 19 -14.00 -0.27 18.54
N LEU A 20 -13.04 0.03 17.66
CA LEU A 20 -12.88 1.37 17.10
C LEU A 20 -14.14 1.82 16.35
N MET A 21 -14.75 0.94 15.56
CA MET A 21 -15.93 1.27 14.77
C MET A 21 -17.17 1.53 15.63
N PHE A 22 -17.43 0.70 16.64
CA PHE A 22 -18.59 0.84 17.51
C PHE A 22 -18.39 1.89 18.60
N GLU A 23 -17.22 1.96 19.22
CA GLU A 23 -16.99 2.83 20.37
C GLU A 23 -16.57 4.24 19.98
N LYS A 24 -15.67 4.40 19.01
CA LYS A 24 -15.22 5.72 18.57
C LYS A 24 -16.12 6.30 17.50
N TYR A 25 -16.41 5.53 16.45
CA TYR A 25 -17.17 6.02 15.30
C TYR A 25 -18.68 5.79 15.39
N LYS A 26 -19.15 5.10 16.44
CA LYS A 26 -20.58 4.87 16.74
C LYS A 26 -21.37 4.35 15.54
N VAL A 27 -20.79 3.45 14.74
CA VAL A 27 -21.53 2.88 13.61
C VAL A 27 -22.66 1.96 14.10
N PRO A 28 -23.85 1.99 13.48
CA PRO A 28 -25.00 1.20 13.95
C PRO A 28 -24.86 -0.30 13.66
N ALA A 29 -24.06 -0.67 12.67
CA ALA A 29 -23.78 -2.05 12.29
C ALA A 29 -22.43 -2.14 11.57
N LEU A 30 -21.75 -3.28 11.70
CA LEU A 30 -20.46 -3.55 11.09
C LEU A 30 -20.46 -4.94 10.42
N PHE A 31 -19.95 -5.01 9.19
CA PHE A 31 -19.65 -6.27 8.51
C PHE A 31 -18.20 -6.24 8.03
N LEU A 32 -17.41 -7.22 8.48
CA LEU A 32 -16.02 -7.43 8.04
C LEU A 32 -16.01 -8.49 6.94
N ALA A 33 -15.68 -8.08 5.73
CA ALA A 33 -15.67 -8.95 4.56
C ALA A 33 -14.24 -9.18 4.07
N LYS A 34 -13.88 -10.44 3.80
CA LYS A 34 -12.55 -10.76 3.28
C LYS A 34 -12.38 -10.27 1.85
N ASN A 35 -11.25 -9.64 1.54
CA ASN A 35 -10.91 -9.15 0.20
C ASN A 35 -11.18 -10.22 -0.87
N ALA A 36 -10.73 -11.46 -0.64
CA ALA A 36 -10.91 -12.54 -1.60
C ALA A 36 -12.39 -12.84 -1.91
N VAL A 37 -13.29 -12.77 -0.93
CA VAL A 37 -14.74 -12.97 -1.15
C VAL A 37 -15.30 -11.82 -1.97
N LEU A 38 -14.93 -10.58 -1.64
CA LEU A 38 -15.37 -9.40 -2.38
C LEU A 38 -14.88 -9.43 -3.83
N THR A 39 -13.63 -9.83 -4.09
CA THR A 39 -13.06 -10.01 -5.43
C THR A 39 -13.79 -11.12 -6.19
N SER A 40 -14.02 -12.27 -5.55
CA SER A 40 -14.76 -13.38 -6.17
C SER A 40 -16.19 -12.95 -6.55
N PHE A 41 -16.87 -12.24 -5.64
CA PHE A 41 -18.20 -11.70 -5.87
C PHE A 41 -18.22 -10.68 -7.02
N ALA A 42 -17.29 -9.73 -7.04
CA ALA A 42 -17.15 -8.75 -8.11
C ALA A 42 -16.91 -9.42 -9.48
N SER A 43 -16.26 -10.58 -9.49
CA SER A 43 -16.05 -11.38 -10.72
C SER A 43 -17.25 -12.26 -11.10
N GLY A 44 -18.32 -12.28 -10.30
CA GLY A 44 -19.49 -13.14 -10.53
C GLY A 44 -19.20 -14.64 -10.34
N ARG A 45 -18.17 -14.99 -9.55
CA ARG A 45 -17.76 -16.38 -9.31
C ARG A 45 -18.00 -16.76 -7.86
N ALA A 46 -18.77 -17.81 -7.63
CA ALA A 46 -19.00 -18.36 -6.29
C ALA A 46 -17.78 -19.16 -5.79
N THR A 47 -17.09 -19.85 -6.71
CA THR A 47 -15.85 -20.58 -6.44
C THR A 47 -14.73 -20.01 -7.32
N SER A 48 -13.61 -19.63 -6.71
CA SER A 48 -12.46 -19.03 -7.40
C SER A 48 -11.16 -19.19 -6.60
N LEU A 49 -10.02 -18.98 -7.26
CA LEU A 49 -8.74 -18.75 -6.61
C LEU A 49 -8.38 -17.28 -6.78
N VAL A 50 -8.32 -16.53 -5.69
CA VAL A 50 -7.97 -15.11 -5.70
C VAL A 50 -6.49 -14.94 -5.36
N VAL A 51 -5.77 -14.25 -6.23
CA VAL A 51 -4.37 -13.83 -6.03
C VAL A 51 -4.38 -12.32 -5.88
N ASP A 52 -4.20 -11.83 -4.66
CA ASP A 52 -4.21 -10.42 -4.28
C ASP A 52 -2.78 -9.94 -4.04
N SER A 53 -2.21 -9.18 -4.98
CA SER A 53 -0.87 -8.60 -4.87
C SER A 53 -0.96 -7.14 -4.43
N GLY A 54 -0.83 -6.91 -3.13
CA GLY A 54 -0.88 -5.59 -2.51
C GLY A 54 0.49 -4.91 -2.38
N GLY A 55 0.52 -3.79 -1.65
CA GLY A 55 1.75 -3.06 -1.34
C GLY A 55 2.72 -3.89 -0.50
N GLY A 56 2.29 -4.37 0.67
CA GLY A 56 3.19 -5.09 1.59
C GLY A 56 3.33 -6.59 1.35
N SER A 57 2.39 -7.23 0.62
CA SER A 57 2.40 -8.68 0.43
C SER A 57 1.50 -9.14 -0.72
N THR A 58 1.72 -10.36 -1.18
CA THR A 58 0.82 -11.10 -2.05
C THR A 58 0.13 -12.20 -1.27
N VAL A 59 -1.20 -12.30 -1.37
CA VAL A 59 -2.02 -13.29 -0.67
C VAL A 59 -2.80 -14.10 -1.69
N VAL A 60 -2.73 -15.43 -1.57
CA VAL A 60 -3.52 -16.37 -2.37
C VAL A 60 -4.59 -16.99 -1.49
N SER A 61 -5.85 -16.93 -1.91
CA SER A 61 -7.00 -17.41 -1.16
C SER A 61 -7.95 -18.19 -2.06
N ALA A 62 -8.22 -19.45 -1.73
CA ALA A 62 -9.30 -20.19 -2.38
C ALA A 62 -10.65 -19.79 -1.77
N VAL A 63 -11.58 -19.42 -2.64
CA VAL A 63 -12.98 -19.14 -2.31
C VAL A 63 -13.81 -20.29 -2.85
N HIS A 64 -14.67 -20.86 -2.01
CA HIS A 64 -15.60 -21.91 -2.39
C HIS A 64 -16.99 -21.53 -1.87
N ASP A 65 -17.96 -21.47 -2.78
CA ASP A 65 -19.35 -21.05 -2.52
C ASP A 65 -19.47 -19.79 -1.65
N GLY A 66 -18.62 -18.80 -1.93
CA GLY A 66 -18.60 -17.51 -1.22
C GLY A 66 -17.82 -17.50 0.10
N TYR A 67 -17.16 -18.61 0.47
CA TYR A 67 -16.37 -18.71 1.70
C TYR A 67 -14.88 -18.90 1.40
N VAL A 68 -14.01 -18.22 2.15
CA VAL A 68 -12.57 -18.47 2.08
C VAL A 68 -12.21 -19.75 2.83
N LEU A 69 -11.55 -20.68 2.15
CA LEU A 69 -10.97 -21.88 2.76
C LEU A 69 -9.70 -21.49 3.53
N GLN A 70 -9.85 -21.16 4.82
CA GLN A 70 -8.78 -20.56 5.64
C GLN A 70 -7.46 -21.34 5.65
N LYS A 71 -7.52 -22.69 5.68
CA LYS A 71 -6.32 -23.55 5.69
C LYS A 71 -5.55 -23.55 4.35
N SER A 72 -6.16 -23.06 3.27
CA SER A 72 -5.55 -22.97 1.94
C SER A 72 -4.93 -21.61 1.64
N VAL A 73 -5.05 -20.64 2.57
CA VAL A 73 -4.52 -19.30 2.36
C VAL A 73 -3.00 -19.35 2.42
N ALA A 74 -2.36 -18.88 1.35
CA ALA A 74 -0.91 -18.77 1.26
C ALA A 74 -0.53 -17.29 1.14
N THR A 75 0.63 -16.93 1.70
CA THR A 75 1.13 -15.56 1.69
C THR A 75 2.58 -15.53 1.22
N SER A 76 2.93 -14.41 0.57
CA SER A 76 4.30 -14.08 0.20
C SER A 76 4.57 -12.63 0.63
N PRO A 77 5.75 -12.34 1.23
CA PRO A 77 6.13 -10.98 1.58
C PRO A 77 6.50 -10.12 0.36
N ILE A 78 6.36 -10.64 -0.85
CA ILE A 78 6.59 -9.91 -2.09
C ILE A 78 5.32 -9.13 -2.42
N GLY A 79 5.45 -7.80 -2.48
CA GLY A 79 4.41 -6.87 -2.92
C GLY A 79 5.04 -5.64 -3.57
N GLY A 80 4.24 -4.60 -3.79
CA GLY A 80 4.72 -3.34 -4.38
C GLY A 80 5.84 -2.65 -3.61
N GLU A 81 5.86 -2.74 -2.27
CA GLU A 81 6.90 -2.17 -1.43
C GLU A 81 8.25 -2.85 -1.66
N PHE A 82 8.26 -4.18 -1.81
CA PHE A 82 9.46 -4.93 -2.15
C PHE A 82 10.00 -4.51 -3.52
N LEU A 83 9.12 -4.34 -4.52
CA LEU A 83 9.51 -3.86 -5.84
C LEU A 83 10.09 -2.44 -5.78
N THR A 84 9.49 -1.56 -4.98
CA THR A 84 9.97 -0.20 -4.74
C THR A 84 11.38 -0.22 -4.12
N ASP A 85 11.63 -1.09 -3.15
CA ASP A 85 12.96 -1.26 -2.53
C ASP A 85 14.00 -1.78 -3.53
N CYS A 86 13.63 -2.73 -4.39
CA CYS A 86 14.48 -3.19 -5.48
C CYS A 86 14.82 -2.05 -6.45
N MET A 87 13.83 -1.22 -6.81
CA MET A 87 14.03 -0.09 -7.72
C MET A 87 14.96 0.96 -7.12
N MET A 88 14.76 1.34 -5.85
CA MET A 88 15.67 2.28 -5.17
C MET A 88 17.12 1.78 -5.16
N LYS A 89 17.34 0.51 -4.81
CA LYS A 89 18.69 -0.10 -4.82
C LYS A 89 19.29 -0.14 -6.23
N SER A 90 18.48 -0.41 -7.25
CA SER A 90 18.95 -0.42 -8.64
C SER A 90 19.30 0.98 -9.15
N LEU A 91 18.63 2.02 -8.68
CA LEU A 91 18.96 3.41 -9.04
C LEU A 91 20.24 3.85 -8.33
N GLU A 92 20.38 3.51 -7.06
CA GLU A 92 21.58 3.77 -6.27
C GLU A 92 22.83 3.12 -6.89
N SER A 93 22.73 1.84 -7.31
CA SER A 93 23.86 1.14 -7.95
C SER A 93 24.28 1.73 -9.30
N LYS A 94 23.38 2.48 -9.96
CA LYS A 94 23.65 3.23 -11.20
C LYS A 94 24.11 4.67 -10.95
N GLY A 95 24.30 5.07 -9.68
CA GLY A 95 24.66 6.43 -9.31
C GLY A 95 23.53 7.45 -9.48
N VAL A 96 22.28 7.00 -9.61
CA VAL A 96 21.11 7.87 -9.73
C VAL A 96 20.56 8.17 -8.35
N VAL A 97 20.71 9.43 -7.92
CA VAL A 97 20.18 9.89 -6.63
C VAL A 97 18.73 10.34 -6.79
N ILE A 98 17.81 9.67 -6.07
CA ILE A 98 16.41 10.08 -6.01
C ILE A 98 16.31 11.33 -5.14
N ARG A 99 15.88 12.44 -5.74
CA ARG A 99 15.71 13.72 -5.05
C ARG A 99 14.21 13.96 -4.78
N PRO A 100 13.79 14.17 -3.51
CA PRO A 100 12.42 14.54 -3.21
C PRO A 100 11.98 15.79 -4.00
N ARG A 101 10.75 15.81 -4.52
CA ARG A 101 10.25 16.93 -5.34
C ARG A 101 10.27 18.28 -4.62
N TYR A 102 10.13 18.29 -3.29
CA TYR A 102 10.21 19.53 -2.51
C TYR A 102 11.65 20.06 -2.36
N SER A 103 12.69 19.23 -2.57
CA SER A 103 14.09 19.60 -2.31
C SER A 103 14.74 20.48 -3.38
N PHE A 104 14.00 20.83 -4.43
CA PHE A 104 14.49 21.70 -5.50
C PHE A 104 13.35 22.48 -6.15
N LYS A 105 13.70 23.61 -6.77
CA LYS A 105 12.80 24.35 -7.64
C LYS A 105 13.49 24.75 -8.94
N LYS A 106 12.72 24.88 -10.00
CA LYS A 106 13.17 25.49 -11.24
C LYS A 106 13.11 27.02 -11.08
N LYS A 107 14.25 27.70 -11.20
CA LYS A 107 14.36 29.17 -11.13
C LYS A 107 14.85 29.69 -12.48
N GLU A 108 14.14 30.68 -13.01
CA GLU A 108 14.59 31.42 -14.19
C GLU A 108 15.76 32.34 -13.83
N VAL A 109 16.84 32.27 -14.60
CA VAL A 109 18.07 33.05 -14.36
C VAL A 109 18.23 34.11 -15.44
N SER A 110 17.85 33.79 -16.69
CA SER A 110 17.74 34.68 -17.84
C SER A 110 16.47 34.32 -18.62
N PRO A 111 15.92 35.21 -19.48
CA PRO A 111 14.73 34.91 -20.27
C PRO A 111 14.89 33.61 -21.06
N GLY A 112 14.11 32.58 -20.70
CA GLY A 112 14.17 31.24 -21.31
C GLY A 112 15.23 30.29 -20.74
N ASP A 113 16.14 30.75 -19.89
CA ASP A 113 17.15 29.95 -19.22
C ASP A 113 16.75 29.63 -17.77
N TYR A 114 16.63 28.33 -17.48
CA TYR A 114 16.23 27.86 -16.17
C TYR A 114 17.34 27.02 -15.52
N LYS A 115 17.56 27.24 -14.23
CA LYS A 115 18.41 26.38 -13.40
C LYS A 115 17.59 25.71 -12.30
N VAL A 116 17.96 24.48 -11.98
CA VAL A 116 17.47 23.78 -10.80
C VAL A 116 18.26 24.34 -9.61
N VAL A 117 17.53 24.84 -8.61
CA VAL A 117 18.09 25.39 -7.38
C VAL A 117 17.63 24.52 -6.23
N ASP A 118 18.58 24.06 -5.42
CA ASP A 118 18.32 23.24 -4.25
C ASP A 118 17.66 24.10 -3.16
N LEU A 119 16.69 23.51 -2.48
CA LEU A 119 15.97 24.12 -1.38
C LEU A 119 16.28 23.34 -0.11
N ASP A 120 16.71 24.06 0.93
CA ASP A 120 16.94 23.48 2.24
C ASP A 120 15.67 23.58 3.10
N PHE A 121 15.34 22.48 3.76
CA PHE A 121 14.20 22.37 4.67
C PHE A 121 14.66 21.68 5.96
N PRO A 122 15.32 22.43 6.86
CA PRO A 122 16.02 21.85 8.02
C PRO A 122 15.09 21.15 9.02
N ASN A 123 13.79 21.48 9.01
CA ASN A 123 12.79 20.86 9.89
C ASN A 123 12.14 19.59 9.31
N THR A 124 12.69 19.04 8.23
CA THR A 124 12.15 17.83 7.60
C THR A 124 12.70 16.58 8.26
N THR A 125 11.81 15.66 8.67
CA THR A 125 12.24 14.38 9.24
C THR A 125 12.74 13.43 8.15
N ASP A 126 13.63 12.50 8.51
CA ASP A 126 14.11 11.46 7.60
C ASP A 126 12.98 10.57 7.07
N SER A 127 11.97 10.29 7.88
CA SER A 127 10.80 9.52 7.46
C SER A 127 10.01 10.21 6.35
N TYR A 128 9.84 11.54 6.43
CA TYR A 128 9.17 12.32 5.40
C TYR A 128 10.00 12.35 4.11
N ARG A 129 11.32 12.53 4.23
CA ARG A 129 12.25 12.48 3.10
C ARG A 129 12.19 11.13 2.39
N LEU A 130 12.27 10.04 3.16
CA LEU A 130 12.17 8.67 2.64
C LEU A 130 10.83 8.40 1.97
N TYR A 131 9.73 8.86 2.55
CA TYR A 131 8.40 8.74 1.96
C TYR A 131 8.34 9.36 0.56
N HIS A 132 8.83 10.59 0.39
CA HIS A 132 8.86 11.25 -0.92
C HIS A 132 9.81 10.59 -1.92
N MET A 133 10.94 10.05 -1.46
CA MET A 133 11.83 9.27 -2.32
C MET A 133 11.18 7.98 -2.79
N ARG A 134 10.52 7.24 -1.87
CA ARG A 134 9.79 6.01 -2.21
C ARG A 134 8.64 6.28 -3.16
N ALA A 135 7.91 7.38 -2.98
CA ALA A 135 6.83 7.78 -3.89
C ALA A 135 7.32 7.96 -5.34
N ILE A 136 8.53 8.51 -5.52
CA ILE A 136 9.15 8.65 -6.84
C ILE A 136 9.59 7.28 -7.40
N ALA A 137 10.07 6.37 -6.55
CA ALA A 137 10.49 5.03 -6.97
C ALA A 137 9.31 4.09 -7.27
N SER A 138 8.11 4.40 -6.77
CA SER A 138 6.88 3.62 -7.00
C SER A 138 6.01 4.13 -8.15
N ASP A 139 6.24 5.37 -8.62
CA ASP A 139 5.59 5.97 -9.80
C ASP A 139 6.04 5.28 -11.10
#